data_AF-A0A922MUC6-F1
#
_entry.id   AF-A0A922MUC6-F1
#
_cell.length_a   1.000
_cell.length_b   1.000
_cell.length_c   1.000
_cell.angle_alpha   90.00
_cell.angle_beta   90.00
_cell.angle_gamma   90.00
#
_symmetry.space_group_name_H-M   'P 1'
#
loop_
_entity.id
_entity.type
_entity.pdbx_description
1 polymer ?
#
loop_
_entity_poly.entity_id
_entity_poly.type
_entity_poly.pdbx_seq_one_letter_code
_entity_poly.pdbx_strand_id
1 'polypeptide(L)'
;MEDDMPRRKVNANDEASTSTEEEKPVDNRCRLADLEEGRIGKLQVHRSGRVSLSLGDTMFEVCLGTKAAFHQEVVSVAADEASRSANLVALGSLQHKLNLVPNWETMFHDMSV
;
A
#
# COMPACT_ATOMS: atom_id res chain seq x y z
N MET A 1 18.66 -64.38 -21.39
CA MET A 1 17.97 -63.09 -21.60
C MET A 1 17.46 -62.67 -20.24
N GLU A 2 18.25 -61.87 -19.56
CA GLU A 2 17.83 -61.11 -18.38
C GLU A 2 16.99 -59.93 -18.88
N ASP A 3 15.86 -59.65 -18.24
CA ASP A 3 15.26 -58.30 -18.25
C ASP A 3 14.40 -58.10 -16.98
N ASP A 4 15.07 -57.49 -16.02
CA ASP A 4 14.66 -56.40 -15.13
C ASP A 4 13.21 -56.30 -14.60
N MET A 5 13.05 -56.40 -13.28
CA MET A 5 11.84 -56.04 -12.52
C MET A 5 11.99 -54.64 -11.91
N PRO A 6 11.00 -53.73 -12.02
CA PRO A 6 11.11 -52.44 -11.36
C PRO A 6 10.77 -52.54 -9.86
N ARG A 7 11.77 -52.26 -9.02
CA ARG A 7 11.68 -52.13 -7.55
C ARG A 7 10.91 -50.86 -7.15
N ARG A 8 9.93 -51.02 -6.26
CA ARG A 8 9.16 -49.95 -5.61
C ARG A 8 10.10 -49.12 -4.70
N LYS A 9 10.38 -47.86 -5.06
CA LYS A 9 11.14 -46.93 -4.20
C LYS A 9 10.29 -46.53 -3.00
N VAL A 10 10.66 -47.05 -1.82
CA VAL A 10 10.24 -46.50 -0.52
C VAL A 10 11.32 -45.50 -0.13
N ASN A 11 11.00 -44.21 -0.15
CA ASN A 11 11.86 -43.22 0.50
C ASN A 11 11.36 -43.04 1.93
N ALA A 12 12.18 -43.55 2.85
CA ALA A 12 12.16 -43.24 4.26
C ALA A 12 12.61 -41.78 4.44
N ASN A 13 11.78 -40.99 5.12
CA ASN A 13 12.17 -39.84 5.91
C ASN A 13 11.04 -39.55 6.91
N ASP A 14 10.88 -40.47 7.85
CA ASP A 14 10.35 -40.15 9.17
C ASP A 14 11.49 -39.46 9.94
N GLU A 15 11.60 -38.14 9.80
CA GLU A 15 12.21 -37.33 10.83
C GLU A 15 11.19 -36.26 11.22
N ALA A 16 10.73 -36.36 12.47
CA ALA A 16 9.96 -35.34 13.14
C ALA A 16 10.86 -34.10 13.29
N SER A 17 10.84 -33.24 12.27
CA SER A 17 11.34 -31.89 12.37
C SER A 17 10.39 -31.09 13.25
N THR A 18 10.78 -30.90 14.50
CA THR A 18 10.28 -29.83 15.35
C THR A 18 10.50 -28.52 14.59
N SER A 19 9.48 -28.08 13.85
CA SER A 19 9.47 -26.78 13.22
C SER A 19 9.35 -25.75 14.34
N THR A 20 10.49 -25.23 14.78
CA THR A 20 10.54 -23.86 15.31
C THR A 20 9.98 -22.98 14.22
N GLU A 21 8.69 -22.64 14.35
CA GLU A 21 8.06 -21.59 13.57
C GLU A 21 8.83 -20.31 13.89
N GLU A 22 9.76 -19.94 13.02
CA GLU A 22 10.31 -18.60 13.01
C GLU A 22 9.11 -17.66 12.78
N GLU A 23 8.68 -16.99 13.84
CA GLU A 23 7.65 -15.96 13.77
C GLU A 23 8.08 -14.92 12.73
N LYS A 24 7.50 -15.02 11.53
CA LYS A 24 7.69 -14.01 10.50
C LYS A 24 7.18 -12.69 11.08
N PRO A 25 7.98 -11.61 11.05
CA PRO A 25 7.57 -10.34 11.63
C PRO A 25 6.25 -9.90 10.99
N VAL A 26 5.25 -9.61 11.83
CA VAL A 26 3.96 -9.11 11.39
C VAL A 26 4.17 -7.71 10.80
N ASP A 27 3.86 -7.55 9.51
CA ASP A 27 3.92 -6.24 8.85
C ASP A 27 2.71 -5.40 9.27
N ASN A 28 2.91 -4.51 10.24
CA ASN A 28 1.87 -3.62 10.78
C ASN A 28 1.66 -2.36 9.92
N ARG A 29 2.10 -2.36 8.66
CA ARG A 29 1.91 -1.22 7.74
C ARG A 29 0.47 -1.19 7.22
N CYS A 30 -0.06 0.02 7.11
CA CYS A 30 -1.36 0.27 6.51
C CYS A 30 -1.19 1.17 5.27
N ARG A 31 -1.77 0.76 4.14
CA ARG A 31 -1.83 1.51 2.87
C ARG A 31 -3.28 1.87 2.57
N LEU A 32 -3.50 2.85 1.69
CA LEU A 32 -4.87 3.21 1.27
C LEU A 32 -5.64 2.03 0.64
N ALA A 33 -4.93 1.08 0.02
CA ALA A 33 -5.53 -0.11 -0.58
C ALA A 33 -6.06 -1.12 0.47
N ASP A 34 -5.61 -1.02 1.72
CA ASP A 34 -6.03 -1.91 2.82
C ASP A 34 -7.28 -1.38 3.54
N LEU A 35 -7.73 -0.16 3.20
CA LEU A 35 -8.88 0.50 3.82
C LEU A 35 -10.17 0.22 3.04
N GLU A 36 -11.27 0.08 3.76
CA GLU A 36 -12.61 0.03 3.16
C GLU A 36 -13.00 1.38 2.53
N GLU A 37 -13.91 1.32 1.57
CA GLU A 37 -14.46 2.54 0.95
C GLU A 37 -15.22 3.39 1.98
N GLY A 38 -15.14 4.71 1.80
CA GLY A 38 -15.90 5.65 2.61
C GLY A 38 -15.04 6.80 3.15
N ARG A 39 -15.49 7.38 4.26
CA ARG A 39 -14.81 8.52 4.86
C ARG A 39 -13.62 8.05 5.69
N ILE A 40 -12.43 8.43 5.25
CA ILE A 40 -11.19 8.06 5.94
C ILE A 40 -10.68 9.15 6.91
N GLY A 41 -11.08 10.42 6.74
CA GLY A 41 -10.51 11.52 7.54
C GLY A 41 -11.17 12.89 7.37
N LYS A 42 -10.44 13.93 7.78
CA LYS A 42 -10.84 15.36 7.67
C LYS A 42 -9.66 16.22 7.26
N LEU A 43 -9.81 16.96 6.15
CA LEU A 43 -8.91 18.04 5.77
C LEU A 43 -9.36 19.34 6.45
N GLN A 44 -8.46 20.02 7.15
CA GLN A 44 -8.75 21.20 7.97
C GLN A 44 -7.91 22.39 7.49
N VAL A 45 -8.59 23.50 7.18
CA VAL A 45 -7.95 24.78 6.85
C VAL A 45 -8.05 25.70 8.06
N HIS A 46 -6.92 26.08 8.62
CA HIS A 46 -6.84 26.93 9.81
C HIS A 46 -6.93 28.41 9.42
N ARG A 47 -7.35 29.26 10.36
CA ARG A 47 -7.40 30.72 10.15
C ARG A 47 -6.04 31.32 9.75
N SER A 48 -4.94 30.68 10.17
CA SER A 48 -3.57 31.08 9.79
C SER A 48 -3.19 30.71 8.34
N GLY A 49 -4.05 29.98 7.61
CA GLY A 49 -3.74 29.44 6.29
C GLY A 49 -3.04 28.08 6.31
N ARG A 50 -2.61 27.59 7.48
CA ARG A 50 -2.08 26.23 7.63
C ARG A 50 -3.15 25.21 7.27
N VAL A 51 -2.76 24.12 6.62
CA VAL A 51 -3.65 22.99 6.30
C VAL A 51 -3.16 21.73 6.99
N SER A 52 -4.06 21.01 7.64
CA SER A 52 -3.79 19.72 8.28
C SER A 52 -4.78 18.66 7.84
N LEU A 53 -4.39 17.39 7.87
CA LEU A 53 -5.25 16.25 7.58
C LEU A 53 -5.26 15.32 8.79
N SER A 54 -6.43 15.09 9.38
CA SER A 54 -6.61 14.06 10.39
C SER A 54 -7.06 12.75 9.73
N LEU A 55 -6.29 11.68 9.86
CA LEU A 55 -6.58 10.36 9.31
C LEU A 55 -6.46 9.33 10.45
N GLY A 56 -7.58 8.75 10.87
CA GLY A 56 -7.66 8.03 12.14
C GLY A 56 -7.24 8.94 13.30
N ASP A 57 -6.36 8.42 14.16
CA ASP A 57 -5.82 9.16 15.32
C ASP A 57 -4.56 9.98 14.97
N THR A 58 -4.08 9.90 13.73
CA THR A 58 -2.87 10.61 13.30
C THR A 58 -3.18 11.93 12.63
N MET A 59 -2.47 12.98 13.06
CA MET A 59 -2.48 14.28 12.40
C MET A 59 -1.31 14.40 11.41
N PHE A 60 -1.61 14.88 10.21
CA PHE A 60 -0.64 15.18 9.16
C PHE A 60 -0.62 16.68 8.87
N GLU A 61 0.57 17.23 8.66
CA GLU A 61 0.74 18.53 8.03
C GLU A 61 0.66 18.37 6.50
N VAL A 62 -0.05 19.30 5.86
CA VAL A 62 -0.22 19.30 4.40
C VAL A 62 0.61 20.43 3.80
N CYS A 63 1.62 20.06 3.02
CA CYS A 63 2.48 21.00 2.31
C CYS A 63 2.25 20.92 0.80
N LEU A 64 2.48 22.02 0.09
CA LEU A 64 2.51 21.99 -1.38
C LEU A 64 3.73 21.17 -1.83
N GLY A 65 3.48 20.21 -2.72
CA GLY A 65 4.53 19.46 -3.39
C GLY A 65 5.17 20.28 -4.52
N THR A 66 6.22 19.72 -5.11
CA THR A 66 6.91 20.35 -6.24
C THR A 66 5.96 20.53 -7.41
N LYS A 67 5.90 21.75 -7.95
CA LYS A 67 5.11 22.06 -9.15
C LYS A 67 5.59 21.17 -10.31
N ALA A 68 4.65 20.63 -11.07
CA ALA A 68 4.99 19.86 -12.26
C ALA A 68 5.75 20.74 -13.27
N ALA A 69 6.92 20.25 -13.72
CA ALA A 69 7.73 20.94 -14.73
C ALA A 69 7.29 20.62 -16.17
N PHE A 70 6.35 19.68 -16.33
CA PHE A 70 5.83 19.19 -17.60
C PHE A 70 4.34 18.86 -17.47
N HIS A 71 3.68 18.70 -18.61
CA HIS A 71 2.26 18.31 -18.66
C HIS A 71 2.08 16.89 -18.12
N GLN A 72 1.19 16.72 -17.15
CA GLN A 72 0.85 15.42 -16.56
C GLN A 72 -0.67 15.25 -16.65
N GLU A 73 -1.12 14.05 -17.03
CA GLU A 73 -2.53 13.74 -17.24
C GLU A 73 -2.92 12.45 -16.51
N VAL A 74 -4.12 12.42 -15.93
CA VAL A 74 -4.70 11.25 -15.30
C VAL A 74 -5.57 10.53 -16.33
N VAL A 75 -5.31 9.25 -16.53
CA VAL A 75 -6.03 8.41 -17.49
C VAL A 75 -6.55 7.16 -16.78
N SER A 76 -7.84 6.89 -16.92
CA SER A 76 -8.44 5.61 -16.52
C SER A 76 -8.19 4.57 -17.60
N VAL A 77 -7.72 3.40 -17.20
CA VAL A 77 -7.40 2.29 -18.09
C VAL A 77 -8.17 1.06 -17.64
N ALA A 78 -9.03 0.54 -18.50
CA ALA A 78 -9.72 -0.73 -18.30
C ALA A 78 -9.35 -1.67 -19.44
N ALA A 79 -8.50 -2.66 -19.16
CA ALA A 79 -8.07 -3.66 -20.12
C ALA A 79 -8.91 -4.94 -19.99
N ASP A 80 -9.31 -5.51 -21.12
CA ASP A 80 -9.95 -6.82 -21.21
C ASP A 80 -9.05 -7.79 -21.99
N GLU A 81 -8.51 -8.77 -21.28
CA GLU A 81 -7.59 -9.76 -21.84
C GLU A 81 -8.28 -10.69 -22.84
N ALA A 82 -9.55 -11.03 -22.62
CA ALA A 82 -10.28 -11.98 -23.46
C ALA A 82 -10.50 -11.42 -24.87
N SER A 83 -10.89 -10.15 -24.97
CA SER A 83 -11.06 -9.46 -26.26
C SER A 83 -9.75 -8.84 -26.79
N ARG A 84 -8.67 -8.86 -26.01
CA ARG A 84 -7.41 -8.14 -26.28
C ARG A 84 -7.65 -6.67 -26.61
N SER A 85 -8.54 -6.02 -25.85
CA SER A 85 -8.90 -4.61 -26.03
C SER A 85 -8.75 -3.82 -24.74
N ALA A 86 -8.72 -2.49 -24.84
CA ALA A 86 -8.66 -1.62 -23.67
C ALA A 86 -9.44 -0.33 -23.91
N ASN A 87 -10.14 0.13 -22.87
CA ASN A 87 -10.80 1.42 -22.83
C ASN A 87 -9.91 2.41 -22.07
N LEU A 88 -9.62 3.53 -22.72
CA LEU A 88 -8.78 4.60 -22.19
C LEU A 88 -9.62 5.88 -22.12
N VAL A 89 -9.73 6.46 -20.92
CA VAL A 89 -10.47 7.72 -20.72
C VAL A 89 -9.59 8.72 -20.00
N ALA A 90 -9.30 9.84 -20.67
CA ALA A 90 -8.60 10.96 -20.06
C ALA A 90 -9.51 11.67 -19.04
N LEU A 91 -9.08 11.71 -17.77
CA LEU A 91 -9.78 12.38 -16.68
C LEU A 91 -9.36 13.85 -16.53
N GLY A 92 -8.19 14.21 -17.08
CA GLY A 92 -7.70 15.58 -17.14
C GLY A 92 -6.30 15.77 -16.54
N SER A 93 -5.84 17.02 -16.58
CA SER A 93 -4.47 17.37 -16.18
C SER A 93 -4.28 17.44 -14.66
N LEU A 94 -3.10 17.03 -14.21
CA LEU A 94 -2.69 17.16 -12.81
C LEU A 94 -2.28 18.61 -12.52
N GLN A 95 -3.05 19.31 -11.68
CA GLN A 95 -2.82 20.73 -11.39
C GLN A 95 -1.87 20.97 -10.21
N HIS A 96 -2.05 20.22 -9.13
CA HIS A 96 -1.36 20.42 -7.86
C HIS A 96 -0.90 19.10 -7.26
N LYS A 97 0.20 19.15 -6.53
CA LYS A 97 0.72 18.05 -5.71
C LYS A 97 0.73 18.48 -4.26
N LEU A 98 0.41 17.56 -3.36
CA LEU A 98 0.44 17.78 -1.93
C LEU A 98 1.34 16.72 -1.30
N ASN A 99 2.16 17.14 -0.35
CA ASN A 99 2.95 16.28 0.51
C ASN A 99 2.29 16.23 1.88
N LEU A 100 2.01 15.02 2.35
CA LEU A 100 1.45 14.76 3.67
C LEU A 100 2.56 14.22 4.55
N VAL A 101 2.89 14.92 5.62
CA VAL A 101 3.93 14.49 6.57
C VAL A 101 3.31 14.34 7.96
N PRO A 102 3.71 13.31 8.73
CA PRO A 102 3.26 13.17 10.11
C PRO A 102 3.59 14.43 10.92
N ASN A 103 2.63 14.90 11.74
CA ASN A 103 2.91 15.95 12.70
C ASN A 103 3.66 15.34 13.90
N TRP A 104 4.99 15.45 13.85
CA TRP A 104 5.87 14.91 14.88
C TRP A 104 5.60 15.50 16.26
N GLU A 105 5.30 16.79 16.36
CA GLU A 105 5.07 17.44 17.65
C GLU A 105 3.82 16.89 18.35
N THR A 106 2.74 16.69 17.60
CA THR A 106 1.54 16.01 18.13
C THR A 106 1.86 14.56 18.50
N MET A 107 2.56 13.81 17.64
CA MET A 107 2.93 12.42 17.92
C MET A 107 3.78 12.28 19.20
N PHE A 108 4.78 13.14 19.40
CA PHE A 108 5.65 13.07 20.57
C PHE A 108 4.95 13.51 21.85
N HIS A 109 4.06 14.50 21.76
CA HIS A 109 3.23 14.90 22.91
C HIS A 109 2.32 13.75 23.38
N ASP A 110 1.74 13.00 22.45
CA ASP A 110 0.88 11.86 22.79
C ASP A 110 1.66 10.65 23.33
N MET A 111 2.99 10.61 23.10
CA MET A 111 3.89 9.58 23.63
C MET A 111 4.52 9.93 24.98
N SER A 112 4.49 11.19 25.43
CA SER A 112 5.04 11.54 26.74
C SER A 112 4.09 11.06 27.84
N VAL A 113 4.45 9.91 28.44
CA VAL A 113 3.91 9.38 29.69
C VAL A 113 4.35 10.24 30.87
#